data_AF-A0A2E0L3A6-F1
#
_entry.id   AF-A0A2E0L3A6-F1
#
_cell.length_a   1.000
_cell.length_b   1.000
_cell.length_c   1.000
_cell.angle_alpha   90.00
_cell.angle_beta   90.00
_cell.angle_gamma   90.00
#
_symmetry.space_group_name_H-M   'P 1'
#
loop_
_entity.id
_entity.type
_entity.pdbx_description
1 polymer ?
#
loop_
_entity_poly.entity_id
_entity_poly.type
_entity_poly.pdbx_seq_one_letter_code
_entity_poly.pdbx_strand_id
1 'polypeptide(L)'
;MFLLGSIAFATAQSEGVEVSDAVCSPALETLWTEASHVCIGKPVGYLCNGGSAPQAEPAGPVSNSLASAGALVEVGVIESITTQPLTLDTGGLAWLRVGDPTFTGLMVGEVNLRNVTPPDFPAWQSMVVETGPDALACGTAPGNAFVVQTPIDPETSLLRTSNLVINGTSLVLNGTVLVQTREAQTVFVNLGGVSSVLARGQEQALLTGEQISVPYAPGDFSVPAGPPSIATPLDVAGLTNLPVGLLDRPLQLPQPGYVMTQGQVNMRTEPNAQSGLIWQVPAGEVMSVLGRNPAGDWLHVQLRNGLTGWMFAELLRQNTGVIQTSYEATPLPPQRYGTLGTNARVVAPAGLNVREAPDVQFGTIVTLPLDSEVTLLARSPYSPWVKVQTGDVVGWAALIALETSAVISSLPIDYDVPPPPEPTRIPGSFGNAFPDPRNNN
;
A
#
# COMPACT_ATOMS: atom_id res chain seq x y z
N MET A 1 -40.81 -27.43 58.68
CA MET A 1 -39.87 -27.72 57.58
C MET A 1 -40.11 -26.65 56.51
N PHE A 2 -39.36 -25.55 56.57
CA PHE A 2 -39.42 -24.47 55.58
C PHE A 2 -37.99 -24.25 55.10
N LEU A 3 -37.77 -24.48 53.80
CA LEU A 3 -36.48 -24.35 53.14
C LEU A 3 -36.05 -22.88 53.08
N LEU A 4 -34.83 -22.60 53.53
CA LEU A 4 -34.10 -21.37 53.24
C LEU A 4 -33.45 -21.53 51.85
N GLY A 5 -34.00 -20.85 50.84
CA GLY A 5 -33.41 -20.75 49.52
C GLY A 5 -32.25 -19.75 49.53
N SER A 6 -31.05 -20.23 49.21
CA SER A 6 -29.87 -19.39 48.99
C SER A 6 -29.99 -18.66 47.66
N ILE A 7 -29.93 -17.32 47.69
CA ILE A 7 -29.87 -16.49 46.48
C ILE A 7 -28.40 -16.45 46.04
N ALA A 8 -28.10 -17.10 44.92
CA ALA A 8 -26.81 -16.97 44.25
C ALA A 8 -26.75 -15.61 43.55
N PHE A 9 -25.75 -14.80 43.89
CA PHE A 9 -25.39 -13.61 43.13
C PHE A 9 -24.71 -14.06 41.83
N ALA A 10 -25.42 -13.97 40.71
CA ALA A 10 -24.80 -14.01 39.39
C ALA A 10 -24.07 -12.68 39.17
N THR A 11 -22.75 -12.74 39.00
CA THR A 11 -21.94 -11.62 38.51
C THR A 11 -22.33 -11.32 37.07
N ALA A 12 -22.84 -10.11 36.81
CA ALA A 12 -23.06 -9.62 35.45
C ALA A 12 -21.70 -9.54 34.74
N GLN A 13 -21.49 -10.40 33.75
CA GLN A 13 -20.49 -10.16 32.72
C GLN A 13 -21.00 -8.97 31.91
N SER A 14 -20.19 -7.91 31.79
CA SER A 14 -20.48 -6.82 30.88
C SER A 14 -20.33 -7.34 29.45
N GLU A 15 -21.42 -7.76 28.84
CA GLU A 15 -21.50 -7.92 27.39
C GLU A 15 -21.21 -6.53 26.79
N GLY A 16 -20.05 -6.40 26.14
CA GLY A 16 -19.68 -5.19 25.41
C GLY A 16 -20.71 -4.93 24.33
N VAL A 17 -21.26 -3.71 24.30
CA VAL A 17 -22.16 -3.29 23.23
C VAL A 17 -21.33 -3.19 21.95
N GLU A 18 -21.50 -4.13 21.02
CA GLU A 18 -20.92 -4.03 19.68
C GLU A 18 -21.44 -2.75 19.01
N VAL A 19 -20.52 -1.84 18.68
CA VAL A 19 -20.85 -0.61 17.95
C VAL A 19 -21.12 -0.96 16.49
N SER A 20 -22.20 -0.40 15.92
CA SER A 20 -22.57 -0.72 14.54
C SER A 20 -21.57 -0.17 13.51
N ASP A 21 -21.39 -0.92 12.42
CA ASP A 21 -20.49 -0.58 11.31
C ASP A 21 -20.75 0.81 10.69
N ALA A 22 -22.01 1.26 10.73
CA ALA A 22 -22.44 2.57 10.24
C ALA A 22 -21.86 3.74 11.05
N VAL A 23 -21.48 3.51 12.31
CA VAL A 23 -20.85 4.53 13.17
C VAL A 23 -19.32 4.46 13.05
N CYS A 24 -18.77 3.25 12.98
CA CYS A 24 -17.32 3.09 12.99
C CYS A 24 -16.64 3.45 11.67
N SER A 25 -17.26 3.10 10.53
CA SER A 25 -16.59 3.28 9.23
C SER A 25 -16.24 4.76 8.98
N PRO A 26 -17.16 5.73 9.20
CA PRO A 26 -16.82 7.15 9.03
C PRO A 26 -15.77 7.65 10.03
N ALA A 27 -15.77 7.12 11.25
CA ALA A 27 -14.83 7.53 12.30
C ALA A 27 -13.41 7.06 11.97
N LEU A 28 -13.27 5.79 11.54
CA LEU A 28 -12.00 5.24 11.05
C LEU A 28 -11.53 5.96 9.79
N GLU A 29 -12.42 6.27 8.84
CA GLU A 29 -12.06 7.03 7.63
C GLU A 29 -11.53 8.43 7.96
N THR A 30 -12.11 9.10 8.96
CA THR A 30 -11.60 10.37 9.48
C THR A 30 -10.19 10.19 10.05
N LEU A 31 -9.98 9.16 10.89
CA LEU A 31 -8.67 8.85 11.46
C LEU A 31 -7.62 8.56 10.36
N TRP A 32 -7.97 7.76 9.35
CA TRP A 32 -7.08 7.46 8.22
C TRP A 32 -6.75 8.70 7.38
N THR A 33 -7.72 9.59 7.19
CA THR A 33 -7.55 10.82 6.42
C THR A 33 -6.58 11.77 7.13
N GLU A 34 -6.78 12.01 8.42
CA GLU A 34 -5.89 12.86 9.22
C GLU A 34 -4.47 12.28 9.29
N ALA A 35 -4.36 10.97 9.55
CA ALA A 35 -3.07 10.27 9.58
C ALA A 35 -2.33 10.38 8.23
N SER A 36 -3.06 10.21 7.13
CA SER A 36 -2.52 10.35 5.77
C SER A 36 -1.94 11.74 5.54
N HIS A 37 -2.68 12.78 5.93
CA HIS A 37 -2.26 14.18 5.76
C HIS A 37 -0.95 14.46 6.51
N VAL A 38 -0.83 13.97 7.74
CA VAL A 38 0.27 14.35 8.63
C VAL A 38 1.51 13.45 8.52
N CYS A 39 1.39 12.21 8.04
CA CYS A 39 2.51 11.25 8.05
C CYS A 39 2.93 10.66 6.71
N ILE A 40 2.11 10.69 5.65
CA ILE A 40 2.52 10.19 4.33
C ILE A 40 3.52 11.17 3.71
N GLY A 41 4.58 10.64 3.08
CA GLY A 41 5.61 11.44 2.42
C GLY A 41 6.60 12.14 3.37
N LYS A 42 6.51 11.88 4.68
CA LYS A 42 7.51 12.35 5.65
C LYS A 42 8.88 11.69 5.42
N PRO A 43 9.98 12.37 5.76
CA PRO A 43 11.33 11.93 5.41
C PRO A 43 11.69 10.58 6.02
N VAL A 44 12.57 9.87 5.31
CA VAL A 44 13.26 8.68 5.82
C VAL A 44 14.18 9.07 6.98
N GLY A 45 14.33 8.18 7.97
CA GLY A 45 15.10 8.42 9.19
C GLY A 45 14.25 8.92 10.36
N TYR A 46 12.94 9.04 10.18
CA TYR A 46 12.01 9.50 11.20
C TYR A 46 10.88 8.51 11.47
N LEU A 47 10.46 8.47 12.73
CA LEU A 47 9.17 7.98 13.15
C LEU A 47 8.15 9.12 13.12
N CYS A 48 6.99 8.88 12.53
CA CYS A 48 5.87 9.80 12.53
C CYS A 48 4.70 9.23 13.33
N ASN A 49 4.21 9.97 14.33
CA ASN A 49 2.94 9.64 14.99
C ASN A 49 1.78 10.12 14.11
N GLY A 50 0.93 9.22 13.60
CA GLY A 50 -0.24 9.59 12.80
C GLY A 50 -1.58 9.42 13.51
N GLY A 51 -1.58 9.07 14.80
CA GLY A 51 -2.80 8.88 15.58
C GLY A 51 -2.61 9.37 17.00
N SER A 52 -3.03 8.53 17.95
CA SER A 52 -2.85 8.80 19.38
C SER A 52 -1.40 8.68 19.81
N ALA A 53 -1.00 9.51 20.77
CA ALA A 53 0.37 9.56 21.29
C ALA A 53 0.86 8.16 21.70
N PRO A 54 1.86 7.60 20.98
CA PRO A 54 2.46 6.34 21.36
C PRO A 54 3.34 6.53 22.60
N GLN A 55 3.54 5.46 23.37
CA GLN A 55 4.58 5.44 24.38
C GLN A 55 5.89 5.09 23.69
N ALA A 56 6.96 5.83 23.96
CA ALA A 56 8.28 5.55 23.40
C ALA A 56 9.37 5.58 24.46
N GLU A 57 10.40 4.76 24.29
CA GLU A 57 11.60 4.74 25.12
C GLU A 57 12.80 5.32 24.34
N PRO A 58 13.70 6.08 25.00
CA PRO A 58 13.67 6.46 26.42
C PRO A 58 12.50 7.38 26.81
N ALA A 59 11.87 7.07 27.95
CA ALA A 59 10.72 7.84 28.42
C ALA A 59 11.06 9.30 28.71
N GLY A 60 10.05 10.17 28.65
CA GLY A 60 10.23 11.62 28.83
C GLY A 60 10.37 12.32 27.47
N PRO A 61 11.55 12.85 27.08
CA PRO A 61 11.67 13.69 25.89
C PRO A 61 11.15 13.04 24.60
N VAL A 62 11.53 11.78 24.31
CA VAL A 62 11.14 11.08 23.07
C VAL A 62 9.63 10.85 23.04
N SER A 63 9.07 10.28 24.11
CA SER A 63 7.61 10.04 24.22
C SER A 63 6.81 11.35 24.15
N ASN A 64 7.26 12.39 24.86
CA ASN A 64 6.61 13.71 24.85
C ASN A 64 6.69 14.39 23.47
N SER A 65 7.78 14.19 22.73
CA SER A 65 7.93 14.70 21.37
C SER A 65 6.93 14.06 20.40
N LEU A 66 6.43 12.86 20.69
CA LEU A 66 5.42 12.16 19.88
C LEU A 66 3.97 12.45 20.32
N ALA A 67 3.75 13.40 21.23
CA ALA A 67 2.43 13.65 21.82
C ALA A 67 1.36 14.11 20.80
N SER A 68 1.77 14.73 19.69
CA SER A 68 0.85 15.24 18.67
C SER A 68 0.93 14.43 17.38
N ALA A 69 -0.21 14.26 16.71
CA ALA A 69 -0.23 13.70 15.36
C ALA A 69 0.60 14.58 14.40
N GLY A 70 1.34 13.95 13.49
CA GLY A 70 2.32 14.56 12.60
C GLY A 70 3.69 14.80 13.22
N ALA A 71 3.87 14.58 14.53
CA ALA A 71 5.16 14.76 15.17
C ALA A 71 6.20 13.77 14.63
N LEU A 72 7.43 14.26 14.44
CA LEU A 72 8.55 13.51 13.93
C LEU A 72 9.63 13.37 14.99
N VAL A 73 10.14 12.15 15.15
CA VAL A 73 11.31 11.85 15.99
C VAL A 73 12.28 10.98 15.21
N GLU A 74 13.57 11.26 15.32
CA GLU A 74 14.61 10.48 14.63
C GLU A 74 14.62 9.03 15.09
N VAL A 75 14.65 8.08 14.16
CA VAL A 75 14.57 6.65 14.50
C VAL A 75 15.75 6.16 15.34
N GLY A 76 16.90 6.84 15.25
CA GLY A 76 18.12 6.48 15.97
C GLY A 76 18.09 6.72 17.47
N VAL A 77 17.14 7.52 17.98
CA VAL A 77 16.99 7.78 19.42
C VAL A 77 15.86 6.97 20.07
N ILE A 78 15.15 6.15 19.29
CA ILE A 78 14.00 5.37 19.74
C ILE A 78 14.46 3.94 19.99
N GLU A 79 14.29 3.47 21.23
CA GLU A 79 14.59 2.10 21.65
C GLU A 79 13.35 1.21 21.58
N SER A 80 12.18 1.74 21.93
CA SER A 80 10.91 1.05 21.80
C SER A 80 9.76 2.04 21.53
N ILE A 81 8.69 1.52 20.94
CA ILE A 81 7.44 2.24 20.73
C ILE A 81 6.25 1.30 20.93
N THR A 82 5.24 1.77 21.66
CA THR A 82 3.96 1.09 21.85
C THR A 82 2.82 2.01 21.42
N THR A 83 2.12 1.61 20.37
CA THR A 83 0.92 2.28 19.88
C THR A 83 -0.34 1.81 20.62
N GLN A 84 -1.41 2.60 20.58
CA GLN A 84 -2.66 2.31 21.29
C GLN A 84 -3.61 1.42 20.46
N PRO A 85 -4.53 0.67 21.09
CA PRO A 85 -5.60 -0.02 20.37
C PRO A 85 -6.43 0.95 19.52
N LEU A 86 -7.00 0.45 18.42
CA LEU A 86 -7.99 1.20 17.63
C LEU A 86 -9.29 1.32 18.43
N THR A 87 -9.82 2.54 18.49
CA THR A 87 -11.17 2.85 18.98
C THR A 87 -11.89 3.71 17.93
N LEU A 88 -13.10 4.19 18.25
CA LEU A 88 -13.85 5.05 17.32
C LEU A 88 -13.15 6.39 17.07
N ASP A 89 -12.62 7.02 18.12
CA ASP A 89 -12.13 8.40 18.05
C ASP A 89 -10.59 8.48 18.10
N THR A 90 -9.95 7.39 18.48
CA THR A 90 -8.50 7.33 18.75
C THR A 90 -7.93 6.02 18.24
N GLY A 91 -6.62 5.97 18.05
CA GLY A 91 -6.00 4.78 17.51
C GLY A 91 -4.50 4.86 17.37
N GLY A 92 -3.85 3.72 17.52
CA GLY A 92 -2.44 3.56 17.23
C GLY A 92 -2.17 3.58 15.74
N LEU A 93 -1.56 4.66 15.27
CA LEU A 93 -1.03 4.76 13.92
C LEU A 93 0.34 5.42 13.96
N ALA A 94 1.35 4.74 13.45
CA ALA A 94 2.68 5.30 13.35
C ALA A 94 3.45 4.73 12.17
N TRP A 95 4.30 5.57 11.57
CA TRP A 95 5.19 5.20 10.48
C TRP A 95 6.63 5.24 10.97
N LEU A 96 7.33 4.12 10.92
CA LEU A 96 8.76 4.02 11.15
C LEU A 96 9.47 3.96 9.78
N ARG A 97 10.19 5.00 9.37
CA ARG A 97 10.95 5.00 8.11
C ARG A 97 12.43 4.90 8.37
N VAL A 98 13.04 3.78 7.98
CA VAL A 98 14.46 3.48 8.17
C VAL A 98 15.17 3.54 6.84
N GLY A 99 16.33 4.23 6.81
CA GLY A 99 17.13 4.40 5.60
C GLY A 99 18.09 3.25 5.34
N ASP A 100 18.62 2.65 6.40
CA ASP A 100 19.53 1.50 6.35
C ASP A 100 19.27 0.59 7.58
N PRO A 101 18.79 -0.66 7.40
CA PRO A 101 18.30 -1.19 6.14
C PRO A 101 17.06 -0.41 5.66
N THR A 102 16.87 -0.25 4.35
CA THR A 102 15.79 0.62 3.83
C THR A 102 14.42 -0.06 3.92
N PHE A 103 13.51 0.46 4.75
CA PHE A 103 12.11 0.05 4.80
C PHE A 103 11.21 1.11 5.44
N THR A 104 9.90 0.97 5.24
CA THR A 104 8.86 1.68 6.00
C THR A 104 8.00 0.66 6.73
N GLY A 105 7.86 0.83 8.05
CA GLY A 105 6.96 0.05 8.89
C GLY A 105 5.74 0.87 9.28
N LEU A 106 4.54 0.42 8.93
CA LEU A 106 3.28 0.97 9.39
C LEU A 106 2.76 0.14 10.57
N MET A 107 2.52 0.78 11.70
CA MET A 107 1.82 0.21 12.84
C MET A 107 0.34 0.57 12.74
N VAL A 108 -0.54 -0.43 12.79
CA VAL A 108 -2.00 -0.28 12.81
C VAL A 108 -2.53 -0.92 14.08
N GLY A 109 -3.17 -0.12 14.93
CA GLY A 109 -3.68 -0.55 16.23
C GLY A 109 -2.60 -0.72 17.29
N GLU A 110 -2.82 -1.64 18.22
CA GLU A 110 -1.89 -1.89 19.33
C GLU A 110 -0.70 -2.71 18.85
N VAL A 111 0.46 -2.07 18.74
CA VAL A 111 1.71 -2.68 18.33
C VAL A 111 2.83 -2.18 19.23
N ASN A 112 3.56 -3.12 19.81
CA ASN A 112 4.81 -2.88 20.51
C ASN A 112 5.98 -3.27 19.59
N LEU A 113 6.85 -2.31 19.33
CA LEU A 113 8.11 -2.52 18.63
C LEU A 113 9.27 -2.19 19.57
N ARG A 114 10.24 -3.08 19.64
CA ARG A 114 11.49 -2.86 20.37
C ARG A 114 12.68 -3.10 19.47
N ASN A 115 13.54 -2.10 19.34
CA ASN A 115 14.82 -2.25 18.68
C ASN A 115 15.73 -3.12 19.56
N VAL A 116 16.18 -4.26 19.01
CA VAL A 116 17.13 -5.18 19.66
C VAL A 116 18.38 -5.37 18.81
N THR A 117 18.65 -4.41 17.94
CA THR A 117 19.81 -4.43 17.04
C THR A 117 21.10 -4.31 17.86
N PRO A 118 22.09 -5.21 17.66
CA PRO A 118 23.37 -5.07 18.31
C PRO A 118 24.09 -3.78 17.85
N PRO A 119 24.97 -3.19 18.67
CA PRO A 119 25.58 -1.88 18.38
C PRO A 119 26.36 -1.78 17.07
N ASP A 120 26.84 -2.91 16.53
CA ASP A 120 27.63 -2.95 15.30
C ASP A 120 26.78 -2.96 14.01
N PHE A 121 25.45 -2.94 14.14
CA PHE A 121 24.51 -3.03 13.03
C PHE A 121 23.62 -1.77 12.95
N PRO A 122 23.14 -1.39 11.75
CA PRO A 122 22.25 -0.24 11.58
C PRO A 122 20.99 -0.36 12.43
N ALA A 123 20.62 0.71 13.13
CA ALA A 123 19.46 0.72 14.02
C ALA A 123 18.20 0.20 13.32
N TRP A 124 17.36 -0.54 14.05
CA TRP A 124 16.14 -1.18 13.53
C TRP A 124 16.37 -2.26 12.46
N GLN A 125 17.60 -2.73 12.25
CA GLN A 125 17.82 -3.95 11.48
C GLN A 125 17.22 -5.18 12.18
N SER A 126 17.24 -5.22 13.52
CA SER A 126 16.64 -6.26 14.34
C SER A 126 15.64 -5.68 15.34
N MET A 127 14.44 -6.25 15.38
CA MET A 127 13.36 -5.80 16.26
C MET A 127 12.53 -6.96 16.80
N VAL A 128 11.96 -6.74 17.99
CA VAL A 128 10.85 -7.52 18.50
C VAL A 128 9.56 -6.76 18.20
N VAL A 129 8.59 -7.46 17.62
CA VAL A 129 7.25 -6.99 17.25
C VAL A 129 6.25 -7.82 18.05
N GLU A 130 5.33 -7.16 18.73
CA GLU A 130 4.19 -7.77 19.40
C GLU A 130 2.94 -6.96 19.07
N THR A 131 1.95 -7.60 18.46
CA THR A 131 0.61 -7.03 18.23
C THR A 131 -0.30 -7.42 19.40
N GLY A 132 -1.05 -6.44 19.91
CA GLY A 132 -2.05 -6.66 20.94
C GLY A 132 -3.17 -7.61 20.50
N PRO A 133 -4.01 -8.08 21.43
CA PRO A 133 -5.17 -8.90 21.08
C PRO A 133 -6.10 -8.15 20.13
N ASP A 134 -6.75 -8.86 19.21
CA ASP A 134 -7.74 -8.26 18.31
C ASP A 134 -8.91 -7.71 19.14
N ALA A 135 -8.90 -6.40 19.39
CA ALA A 135 -9.94 -5.71 20.13
C ALA A 135 -11.03 -5.29 19.13
N LEU A 136 -12.02 -6.15 18.93
CA LEU A 136 -13.21 -5.85 18.13
C LEU A 136 -14.17 -4.95 18.91
N ALA A 137 -13.74 -3.74 19.28
CA ALA A 137 -14.67 -2.70 19.73
C ALA A 137 -15.59 -2.27 18.57
N CYS A 138 -15.16 -2.53 17.32
CA CYS A 138 -15.96 -2.38 16.12
C CYS A 138 -15.71 -3.49 15.08
N GLY A 139 -16.79 -4.01 14.46
CA GLY A 139 -16.73 -5.03 13.41
C GLY A 139 -16.04 -4.61 12.11
N THR A 140 -15.85 -3.30 11.88
CA THR A 140 -15.12 -2.77 10.72
C THR A 140 -13.66 -2.41 11.00
N ALA A 141 -13.19 -2.49 12.25
CA ALA A 141 -11.80 -2.21 12.54
C ALA A 141 -10.88 -3.31 11.95
N PRO A 142 -9.72 -2.95 11.39
CA PRO A 142 -8.72 -3.94 11.03
C PRO A 142 -8.12 -4.59 12.29
N GLY A 143 -7.63 -5.82 12.14
CA GLY A 143 -6.79 -6.43 13.17
C GLY A 143 -5.50 -5.64 13.38
N ASN A 144 -4.90 -5.80 14.57
CA ASN A 144 -3.62 -5.16 14.86
C ASN A 144 -2.55 -5.71 13.92
N ALA A 145 -1.70 -4.86 13.36
CA ALA A 145 -0.71 -5.30 12.39
C ALA A 145 0.51 -4.37 12.34
N PHE A 146 1.66 -4.98 12.09
CA PHE A 146 2.85 -4.27 11.64
C PHE A 146 3.11 -4.61 10.18
N VAL A 147 2.98 -3.63 9.28
CA VAL A 147 3.17 -3.82 7.84
C VAL A 147 4.48 -3.19 7.41
N VAL A 148 5.42 -3.99 6.91
CA VAL A 148 6.71 -3.54 6.42
C VAL A 148 6.75 -3.51 4.89
N GLN A 149 7.26 -2.40 4.34
CA GLN A 149 7.43 -2.20 2.91
C GLN A 149 8.84 -1.76 2.54
N THR A 150 9.37 -2.29 1.45
CA THR A 150 10.53 -1.73 0.77
C THR A 150 10.10 -0.69 -0.26
N PRO A 151 10.86 0.40 -0.44
CA PRO A 151 10.59 1.37 -1.49
C PRO A 151 10.86 0.79 -2.89
N ILE A 152 10.33 1.47 -3.90
CA ILE A 152 10.72 1.28 -5.29
C ILE A 152 12.00 2.07 -5.53
N ASP A 153 12.96 1.45 -6.20
CA ASP A 153 14.16 2.11 -6.66
C ASP A 153 13.83 3.08 -7.81
N PRO A 154 14.16 4.38 -7.69
CA PRO A 154 13.76 5.38 -8.68
C PRO A 154 14.48 5.24 -10.02
N GLU A 155 15.64 4.56 -10.08
CA GLU A 155 16.40 4.38 -11.32
C GLU A 155 15.94 3.14 -12.09
N THR A 156 15.72 2.04 -11.37
CA THR A 156 15.36 0.75 -11.99
C THR A 156 13.85 0.52 -12.04
N SER A 157 13.06 1.28 -11.28
CA SER A 157 11.63 1.06 -11.07
C SER A 157 11.29 -0.32 -10.46
N LEU A 158 12.28 -1.00 -9.86
CA LEU A 158 12.12 -2.30 -9.19
C LEU A 158 12.03 -2.14 -7.68
N LEU A 159 11.44 -3.14 -7.00
CA LEU A 159 11.43 -3.19 -5.54
C LEU A 159 12.84 -3.42 -5.00
N ARG A 160 13.24 -2.61 -4.01
CA ARG A 160 14.47 -2.86 -3.26
C ARG A 160 14.31 -4.09 -2.37
N THR A 161 15.43 -4.74 -2.07
CA THR A 161 15.48 -5.82 -1.08
C THR A 161 16.09 -5.29 0.21
N SER A 162 15.50 -5.67 1.34
CA SER A 162 15.93 -5.29 2.68
C SER A 162 16.02 -6.53 3.56
N ASN A 163 17.09 -6.66 4.34
CA ASN A 163 17.29 -7.78 5.26
C ASN A 163 16.98 -7.32 6.67
N LEU A 164 15.87 -7.81 7.21
CA LEU A 164 15.40 -7.48 8.55
C LEU A 164 15.47 -8.71 9.45
N VAL A 165 15.55 -8.50 10.75
CA VAL A 165 15.33 -9.54 11.76
C VAL A 165 14.11 -9.13 12.57
N ILE A 166 13.03 -9.90 12.47
CA ILE A 166 11.79 -9.67 13.20
C ILE A 166 11.55 -10.88 14.09
N ASN A 167 11.43 -10.66 15.40
CA ASN A 167 11.23 -11.72 16.40
C ASN A 167 12.33 -12.79 16.33
N GLY A 168 13.58 -12.39 16.10
CA GLY A 168 14.70 -13.33 15.94
C GLY A 168 14.66 -14.17 14.65
N THR A 169 13.76 -13.88 13.72
CA THR A 169 13.64 -14.51 12.39
C THR A 169 14.19 -13.57 11.33
N SER A 170 15.06 -14.08 10.44
CA SER A 170 15.56 -13.30 9.30
C SER A 170 14.49 -13.22 8.21
N LEU A 171 14.11 -12.01 7.83
CA LEU A 171 13.18 -11.70 6.75
C LEU A 171 13.96 -11.03 5.62
N VAL A 172 14.07 -11.71 4.48
CA VAL A 172 14.49 -11.07 3.22
C VAL A 172 13.24 -10.45 2.62
N LEU A 173 13.06 -9.15 2.84
CA LEU A 173 11.90 -8.39 2.40
C LEU A 173 12.14 -7.83 0.99
N ASN A 174 11.29 -8.18 0.03
CA ASN A 174 11.19 -7.51 -1.27
C ASN A 174 9.71 -7.30 -1.58
N GLY A 175 9.20 -6.09 -1.30
CA GLY A 175 7.81 -5.72 -1.46
C GLY A 175 7.13 -5.36 -0.14
N THR A 176 6.07 -6.08 0.24
CA THR A 176 5.21 -5.78 1.40
C THR A 176 4.95 -7.05 2.20
N VAL A 177 5.29 -7.07 3.48
CA VAL A 177 4.92 -8.16 4.39
C VAL A 177 4.15 -7.59 5.58
N LEU A 178 3.03 -8.21 5.90
CA LEU A 178 2.29 -7.97 7.14
C LEU A 178 2.78 -8.97 8.20
N VAL A 179 3.01 -8.46 9.40
CA VAL A 179 3.47 -9.20 10.57
C VAL A 179 2.41 -9.08 11.67
N GLN A 180 2.01 -10.23 12.21
CA GLN A 180 1.09 -10.34 13.33
C GLN A 180 1.63 -11.34 14.35
N THR A 181 1.52 -11.04 15.63
CA THR A 181 1.77 -12.02 16.69
C THR A 181 0.47 -12.55 17.27
N ARG A 182 0.47 -13.85 17.57
CA ARG A 182 -0.57 -14.54 18.33
C ARG A 182 0.12 -15.26 19.50
N GLU A 183 -0.64 -15.69 20.51
CA GLU A 183 -0.11 -16.20 21.80
C GLU A 183 1.25 -16.90 21.74
N ALA A 184 1.46 -17.84 20.80
CA ALA A 184 2.71 -18.60 20.64
C ALA A 184 3.27 -18.63 19.20
N GLN A 185 2.93 -17.66 18.35
CA GLN A 185 3.43 -17.62 16.97
C GLN A 185 3.52 -16.21 16.38
N THR A 186 4.45 -16.00 15.47
CA THR A 186 4.45 -14.83 14.57
C THR A 186 4.05 -15.29 13.17
N VAL A 187 3.04 -14.64 12.60
CA VAL A 187 2.55 -14.88 11.24
C VAL A 187 3.11 -13.80 10.32
N PHE A 188 3.76 -14.22 9.24
CA PHE A 188 4.23 -13.38 8.15
C PHE A 188 3.34 -13.62 6.94
N VAL A 189 2.66 -12.58 6.44
CA VAL A 189 1.79 -12.64 5.26
C VAL A 189 2.41 -11.77 4.17
N ASN A 190 2.74 -12.35 3.02
CA ASN A 190 3.29 -11.55 1.91
C ASN A 190 2.16 -10.97 1.06
N LEU A 191 2.04 -9.64 1.13
CA LEU A 191 1.02 -8.85 0.45
C LEU A 191 1.47 -8.34 -0.92
N GLY A 192 2.77 -8.42 -1.24
CA GLY A 192 3.27 -8.03 -2.55
C GLY A 192 4.77 -8.25 -2.68
N GLY A 193 5.22 -8.60 -3.89
CA GLY A 193 6.62 -8.94 -4.15
C GLY A 193 6.96 -10.37 -3.69
N VAL A 194 8.24 -10.65 -3.45
CA VAL A 194 8.71 -12.01 -3.13
C VAL A 194 9.69 -11.96 -1.98
N SER A 195 9.30 -12.50 -0.84
CA SER A 195 10.12 -12.49 0.36
C SER A 195 10.53 -13.91 0.75
N SER A 196 11.43 -14.03 1.72
CA SER A 196 11.72 -15.31 2.37
C SER A 196 11.90 -15.13 3.87
N VAL A 197 11.59 -16.19 4.61
CA VAL A 197 11.62 -16.23 6.07
C VAL A 197 12.58 -17.35 6.50
N LEU A 198 13.59 -17.01 7.29
CA LEU A 198 14.61 -17.92 7.79
C LEU A 198 14.64 -17.93 9.32
N ALA A 199 14.33 -19.08 9.92
CA ALA A 199 14.53 -19.32 11.35
C ALA A 199 15.13 -20.70 11.57
N ARG A 200 15.93 -20.86 12.64
CA ARG A 200 16.53 -22.16 13.02
C ARG A 200 17.26 -22.88 11.88
N GLY A 201 17.89 -22.11 10.98
CA GLY A 201 18.66 -22.64 9.84
C GLY A 201 17.80 -23.18 8.69
N GLN A 202 16.48 -22.98 8.71
CA GLN A 202 15.58 -23.36 7.62
C GLN A 202 14.94 -22.12 7.01
N GLU A 203 15.15 -21.95 5.71
CA GLU A 203 14.55 -20.89 4.92
C GLU A 203 13.30 -21.39 4.20
N GLN A 204 12.25 -20.58 4.18
CA GLN A 204 11.03 -20.80 3.44
C GLN A 204 10.77 -19.59 2.55
N ALA A 205 10.57 -19.84 1.27
CA ALA A 205 10.11 -18.81 0.34
C ALA A 205 8.68 -18.41 0.69
N LEU A 206 8.36 -17.14 0.53
CA LEU A 206 7.05 -16.57 0.82
C LEU A 206 6.59 -15.75 -0.38
N LEU A 207 5.73 -16.31 -1.21
CA LEU A 207 5.20 -15.65 -2.40
C LEU A 207 4.00 -14.76 -2.04
N THR A 208 3.69 -13.79 -2.90
CA THR A 208 2.51 -12.94 -2.69
C THR A 208 1.25 -13.81 -2.67
N GLY A 209 0.37 -13.58 -1.71
CA GLY A 209 -0.82 -14.39 -1.50
C GLY A 209 -0.61 -15.54 -0.51
N GLU A 210 0.60 -15.72 0.01
CA GLU A 210 0.94 -16.77 0.99
C GLU A 210 1.20 -16.20 2.38
N GLN A 211 1.18 -17.10 3.37
CA GLN A 211 1.59 -16.85 4.74
C GLN A 211 2.45 -17.98 5.30
N ILE A 212 3.28 -17.64 6.29
CA ILE A 212 4.10 -18.56 7.08
C ILE A 212 3.94 -18.21 8.56
N SER A 213 3.91 -19.23 9.42
CA SER A 213 3.99 -19.07 10.87
C SER A 213 5.33 -19.52 11.40
N VAL A 214 5.89 -18.76 12.34
CA VAL A 214 7.06 -19.15 13.15
C VAL A 214 6.61 -19.34 14.59
N PRO A 215 6.87 -20.50 15.22
CA PRO A 215 6.43 -20.77 16.60
C PRO A 215 7.37 -20.15 17.64
N TYR A 216 6.82 -19.79 18.80
CA TYR A 216 7.53 -19.17 19.93
C TYR A 216 7.06 -19.75 21.26
N ALA A 217 7.78 -19.44 22.35
CA ALA A 217 7.24 -19.63 23.68
C ALA A 217 6.12 -18.59 23.91
N PRO A 218 5.04 -18.93 24.63
CA PRO A 218 3.93 -18.00 24.83
C PRO A 218 4.38 -16.66 25.45
N GLY A 219 4.10 -15.55 24.76
CA GLY A 219 4.47 -14.20 25.19
C GLY A 219 5.96 -13.85 25.12
N ASP A 220 6.81 -14.73 24.57
CA ASP A 220 8.24 -14.45 24.36
C ASP A 220 8.62 -14.62 22.88
N PHE A 221 8.63 -13.49 22.17
CA PHE A 221 8.98 -13.40 20.75
C PHE A 221 10.47 -13.10 20.52
N SER A 222 11.33 -13.20 21.54
CA SER A 222 12.75 -12.89 21.40
C SER A 222 13.53 -13.96 20.61
N VAL A 223 13.10 -15.22 20.69
CA VAL A 223 13.78 -16.36 20.06
C VAL A 223 12.76 -17.36 19.49
N PRO A 224 12.82 -17.71 18.19
CA PRO A 224 11.95 -18.71 17.58
C PRO A 224 12.06 -20.07 18.27
N ALA A 225 10.95 -20.71 18.63
CA ALA A 225 10.95 -22.08 19.21
C ALA A 225 11.22 -23.17 18.16
N GLY A 226 11.02 -22.86 16.87
CA GLY A 226 11.16 -23.81 15.77
C GLY A 226 11.40 -23.11 14.43
N PRO A 227 11.56 -23.88 13.35
CA PRO A 227 11.66 -23.34 12.00
C PRO A 227 10.32 -22.75 11.53
N PRO A 228 10.33 -21.91 10.47
CA PRO A 228 9.10 -21.49 9.79
C PRO A 228 8.31 -22.70 9.26
N SER A 229 6.98 -22.59 9.29
CA SER A 229 6.09 -23.53 8.62
C SER A 229 6.31 -23.53 7.10
N ILE A 230 5.85 -24.57 6.42
CA ILE A 230 5.66 -24.48 4.97
C ILE A 230 4.72 -23.31 4.65
N ALA A 231 4.93 -22.65 3.52
CA ALA A 231 4.04 -21.60 3.04
C ALA A 231 2.67 -22.18 2.69
N THR A 232 1.61 -21.47 3.08
CA THR A 232 0.23 -21.80 2.74
C THR A 232 -0.47 -20.58 2.15
N PRO A 233 -1.54 -20.73 1.35
CA PRO A 233 -2.39 -19.60 0.96
C PRO A 233 -2.78 -18.76 2.19
N LEU A 234 -2.78 -17.43 2.05
CA LEU A 234 -3.07 -16.52 3.16
C LEU A 234 -4.50 -16.68 3.67
N ASP A 235 -4.67 -16.35 4.95
CA ASP A 235 -5.95 -16.23 5.62
C ASP A 235 -6.45 -14.79 5.48
N VAL A 236 -7.54 -14.62 4.73
CA VAL A 236 -8.17 -13.32 4.47
C VAL A 236 -8.72 -12.67 5.73
N ALA A 237 -9.05 -13.44 6.77
CA ALA A 237 -9.60 -12.90 8.01
C ALA A 237 -8.62 -11.91 8.66
N GLY A 238 -7.32 -12.21 8.62
CA GLY A 238 -6.26 -11.36 9.15
C GLY A 238 -6.01 -10.07 8.35
N LEU A 239 -6.62 -9.92 7.16
CA LEU A 239 -6.49 -8.75 6.29
C LEU A 239 -7.75 -7.90 6.21
N THR A 240 -8.81 -8.30 6.92
CA THR A 240 -10.11 -7.63 6.90
C THR A 240 -9.93 -6.14 7.22
N ASN A 241 -10.43 -5.27 6.35
CA ASN A 241 -10.39 -3.81 6.49
C ASN A 241 -9.00 -3.18 6.66
N LEU A 242 -7.92 -3.88 6.28
CA LEU A 242 -6.56 -3.32 6.35
C LEU A 242 -6.49 -1.99 5.57
N PRO A 243 -6.02 -0.89 6.18
CA PRO A 243 -6.10 0.43 5.58
C PRO A 243 -4.96 0.63 4.55
N VAL A 244 -5.05 -0.03 3.40
CA VAL A 244 -3.98 -0.06 2.38
C VAL A 244 -3.61 1.31 1.81
N GLY A 245 -4.49 2.31 1.90
CA GLY A 245 -4.20 3.68 1.49
C GLY A 245 -3.17 4.40 2.38
N LEU A 246 -2.93 3.88 3.60
CA LEU A 246 -1.93 4.40 4.55
C LEU A 246 -0.50 3.93 4.26
N LEU A 247 -0.35 2.84 3.51
CA LEU A 247 0.95 2.29 3.14
C LEU A 247 1.67 3.26 2.21
N ASP A 248 2.97 3.51 2.39
CA ASP A 248 3.73 4.43 1.52
C ASP A 248 3.57 4.05 0.03
N ARG A 249 3.49 2.76 -0.25
CA ARG A 249 3.02 2.23 -1.54
C ARG A 249 1.67 1.51 -1.35
N PRO A 250 0.54 2.16 -1.66
CA PRO A 250 -0.75 1.49 -1.67
C PRO A 250 -0.71 0.27 -2.57
N LEU A 251 -1.42 -0.77 -2.15
CA LEU A 251 -1.48 -2.03 -2.88
C LEU A 251 -2.89 -2.57 -2.84
N GLN A 252 -3.29 -3.19 -3.94
CA GLN A 252 -4.50 -3.98 -3.98
C GLN A 252 -4.20 -5.31 -3.28
N LEU A 253 -5.02 -5.68 -2.28
CA LEU A 253 -4.78 -6.87 -1.49
C LEU A 253 -4.80 -8.13 -2.36
N PRO A 254 -3.81 -9.01 -2.24
CA PRO A 254 -3.83 -10.28 -2.94
C PRO A 254 -4.87 -11.22 -2.31
N GLN A 255 -5.42 -12.09 -3.15
CA GLN A 255 -6.24 -13.22 -2.77
C GLN A 255 -5.35 -14.38 -2.30
N PRO A 256 -5.92 -15.39 -1.61
CA PRO A 256 -5.18 -16.57 -1.18
C PRO A 256 -4.46 -17.31 -2.31
N GLY A 257 -3.13 -17.38 -2.20
CA GLY A 257 -2.23 -18.10 -3.08
C GLY A 257 -1.86 -17.35 -4.36
N TYR A 258 -1.39 -18.10 -5.35
CA TYR A 258 -0.83 -17.55 -6.58
C TYR A 258 -1.20 -18.40 -7.80
N VAL A 259 -0.94 -17.84 -8.97
CA VAL A 259 -1.11 -18.53 -10.26
C VAL A 259 0.20 -18.52 -11.04
N MET A 260 0.35 -19.50 -11.94
CA MET A 260 1.52 -19.63 -12.79
C MET A 260 1.12 -19.93 -14.23
N THR A 261 1.79 -19.28 -15.19
CA THR A 261 1.62 -19.61 -16.61
C THR A 261 2.31 -20.94 -16.96
N GLN A 262 1.62 -21.82 -17.68
CA GLN A 262 2.22 -23.07 -18.19
C GLN A 262 2.76 -22.94 -19.63
N GLY A 263 2.42 -21.85 -20.30
CA GLY A 263 2.80 -21.49 -21.66
C GLY A 263 2.77 -19.97 -21.81
N GLN A 264 2.83 -19.48 -23.05
CA GLN A 264 2.57 -18.06 -23.30
C GLN A 264 1.07 -17.77 -23.17
N VAL A 265 0.70 -16.82 -22.30
CA VAL A 265 -0.70 -16.48 -22.03
C VAL A 265 -0.90 -14.98 -22.15
N ASN A 266 -1.99 -14.57 -22.80
CA ASN A 266 -2.31 -13.17 -22.99
C ASN A 266 -2.89 -12.55 -21.72
N MET A 267 -2.33 -11.42 -21.30
CA MET A 267 -2.88 -10.54 -20.29
C MET A 267 -3.56 -9.34 -20.96
N ARG A 268 -4.79 -9.04 -20.54
CA ARG A 268 -5.69 -8.11 -21.22
C ARG A 268 -6.24 -7.02 -20.32
N THR A 269 -6.78 -5.96 -20.93
CA THR A 269 -7.36 -4.80 -20.23
C THR A 269 -8.69 -5.10 -19.55
N GLU A 270 -9.45 -6.09 -20.05
CA GLU A 270 -10.76 -6.48 -19.54
C GLU A 270 -10.93 -8.01 -19.62
N PRO A 271 -11.86 -8.62 -18.84
CA PRO A 271 -12.08 -10.06 -18.80
C PRO A 271 -12.85 -10.59 -20.03
N ASN A 272 -12.32 -10.34 -21.23
CA ASN A 272 -12.84 -10.86 -22.49
C ASN A 272 -11.72 -11.01 -23.52
N ALA A 273 -11.91 -11.91 -24.49
CA ALA A 273 -10.87 -12.26 -25.46
C ALA A 273 -10.64 -11.18 -26.55
N GLN A 274 -11.54 -10.20 -26.66
CA GLN A 274 -11.53 -9.14 -27.67
C GLN A 274 -10.92 -7.84 -27.16
N SER A 275 -10.72 -7.71 -25.85
CA SER A 275 -10.14 -6.52 -25.22
C SER A 275 -8.65 -6.36 -25.53
N GLY A 276 -8.13 -5.17 -25.27
CA GLY A 276 -6.74 -4.82 -25.56
C GLY A 276 -5.75 -5.80 -24.95
N LEU A 277 -4.79 -6.26 -25.75
CA LEU A 277 -3.66 -7.04 -25.27
C LEU A 277 -2.67 -6.10 -24.56
N ILE A 278 -2.47 -6.31 -23.26
CA ILE A 278 -1.46 -5.58 -22.49
C ILE A 278 -0.09 -6.21 -22.73
N TRP A 279 -0.02 -7.53 -22.55
CA TRP A 279 1.23 -8.28 -22.60
C TRP A 279 0.99 -9.75 -22.89
N GLN A 280 1.94 -10.41 -23.54
CA GLN A 280 1.97 -11.86 -23.66
C GLN A 280 2.93 -12.40 -22.60
N VAL A 281 2.37 -12.88 -21.49
CA VAL A 281 3.14 -13.36 -20.34
C VAL A 281 3.83 -14.67 -20.72
N PRO A 282 5.16 -14.80 -20.54
CA PRO A 282 5.90 -16.02 -20.87
C PRO A 282 5.53 -17.18 -19.94
N ALA A 283 5.93 -18.39 -20.30
CA ALA A 283 5.74 -19.58 -19.47
C ALA A 283 6.57 -19.51 -18.17
N GLY A 284 6.02 -20.03 -17.07
CA GLY A 284 6.69 -20.11 -15.77
C GLY A 284 6.59 -18.84 -14.92
N GLU A 285 5.88 -17.81 -15.37
CA GLU A 285 5.69 -16.58 -14.61
C GLU A 285 4.72 -16.82 -13.45
N VAL A 286 5.13 -16.41 -12.24
CA VAL A 286 4.32 -16.49 -11.01
C VAL A 286 3.70 -15.13 -10.73
N MET A 287 2.40 -15.12 -10.48
CA MET A 287 1.61 -13.90 -10.35
C MET A 287 0.66 -14.01 -9.16
N SER A 288 0.41 -12.88 -8.50
CA SER A 288 -0.63 -12.83 -7.48
C SER A 288 -2.00 -12.68 -8.12
N VAL A 289 -3.02 -13.21 -7.45
CA VAL A 289 -4.41 -13.04 -7.83
C VAL A 289 -4.98 -11.88 -7.03
N LEU A 290 -5.65 -10.95 -7.69
CA LEU A 290 -6.30 -9.80 -7.04
C LEU A 290 -7.82 -9.99 -6.93
N GLY A 291 -8.39 -10.84 -7.78
CA GLY A 291 -9.80 -11.18 -7.80
C GLY A 291 -10.17 -11.89 -9.10
N ARG A 292 -11.47 -11.98 -9.36
CA ARG A 292 -12.04 -12.59 -10.57
C ARG A 292 -13.19 -11.77 -11.13
N ASN A 293 -13.61 -12.08 -12.34
CA ASN A 293 -14.87 -11.56 -12.89
C ASN A 293 -16.05 -12.38 -12.31
N PRO A 294 -17.31 -11.92 -12.48
CA PRO A 294 -18.47 -12.58 -11.88
C PRO A 294 -18.69 -14.01 -12.36
N ALA A 295 -18.33 -14.31 -13.62
CA ALA A 295 -18.38 -15.66 -14.18
C ALA A 295 -17.25 -16.58 -13.67
N GLY A 296 -16.18 -16.00 -13.11
CA GLY A 296 -15.05 -16.73 -12.54
C GLY A 296 -14.11 -17.38 -13.56
N ASP A 297 -14.29 -17.13 -14.84
CA ASP A 297 -13.48 -17.65 -15.94
C ASP A 297 -12.27 -16.75 -16.26
N TRP A 298 -12.23 -15.52 -15.73
CA TRP A 298 -11.08 -14.62 -15.80
C TRP A 298 -10.58 -14.24 -14.41
N LEU A 299 -9.27 -14.25 -14.24
CA LEU A 299 -8.59 -13.76 -13.05
C LEU A 299 -7.96 -12.40 -13.33
N HIS A 300 -8.15 -11.46 -12.41
CA HIS A 300 -7.37 -10.23 -12.38
C HIS A 300 -6.09 -10.52 -11.60
N VAL A 301 -4.93 -10.39 -12.24
CA VAL A 301 -3.63 -10.79 -11.70
C VAL A 301 -2.67 -9.62 -11.64
N GLN A 302 -1.59 -9.76 -10.86
CA GLN A 302 -0.48 -8.82 -10.83
C GLN A 302 0.86 -9.53 -11.02
N LEU A 303 1.65 -9.03 -11.96
CA LEU A 303 3.03 -9.42 -12.18
C LEU A 303 3.95 -8.88 -11.08
N ARG A 304 5.15 -9.45 -10.94
CA ARG A 304 6.15 -8.99 -9.95
C ARG A 304 6.53 -7.51 -10.13
N ASN A 305 6.51 -7.00 -11.36
CA ASN A 305 6.81 -5.59 -11.65
C ASN A 305 5.63 -4.64 -11.34
N GLY A 306 4.53 -5.15 -10.79
CA GLY A 306 3.33 -4.39 -10.43
C GLY A 306 2.30 -4.24 -11.54
N LEU A 307 2.58 -4.69 -12.77
CA LEU A 307 1.64 -4.64 -13.88
C LEU A 307 0.44 -5.55 -13.61
N THR A 308 -0.77 -5.02 -13.75
CA THR A 308 -2.02 -5.75 -13.54
C THR A 308 -2.77 -5.96 -14.84
N GLY A 309 -3.60 -7.00 -14.88
CA GLY A 309 -4.50 -7.25 -15.99
C GLY A 309 -5.29 -8.54 -15.84
N TRP A 310 -6.12 -8.82 -16.84
CA TRP A 310 -7.01 -9.97 -16.88
C TRP A 310 -6.41 -11.13 -17.67
N MET A 311 -6.44 -12.33 -17.12
CA MET A 311 -5.98 -13.55 -17.76
C MET A 311 -7.02 -14.65 -17.65
N PHE A 312 -7.19 -15.43 -18.72
CA PHE A 312 -8.17 -16.52 -18.76
C PHE A 312 -7.73 -17.66 -17.82
N ALA A 313 -8.59 -18.00 -16.86
CA ALA A 313 -8.24 -18.83 -15.70
C ALA A 313 -7.83 -20.26 -16.08
N GLU A 314 -8.40 -20.82 -17.14
CA GLU A 314 -8.11 -22.18 -17.61
C GLU A 314 -6.68 -22.34 -18.18
N LEU A 315 -6.02 -21.23 -18.54
CA LEU A 315 -4.63 -21.24 -19.06
C LEU A 315 -3.59 -21.11 -17.94
N LEU A 316 -4.03 -21.03 -16.69
CA LEU A 316 -3.19 -20.81 -15.52
C LEU A 316 -3.20 -22.03 -14.62
N ARG A 317 -2.02 -22.41 -14.15
CA ARG A 317 -1.90 -23.33 -13.02
C ARG A 317 -2.20 -22.56 -11.75
N GLN A 318 -3.26 -22.95 -11.03
CA GLN A 318 -3.70 -22.26 -9.83
C GLN A 318 -3.21 -23.00 -8.58
N ASN A 319 -2.54 -22.29 -7.68
CA ASN A 319 -2.24 -22.71 -6.32
C ASN A 319 -2.89 -21.70 -5.37
N THR A 320 -4.21 -21.62 -5.43
CA THR A 320 -5.01 -20.61 -4.74
C THR A 320 -5.89 -21.23 -3.66
N GLY A 321 -6.16 -20.47 -2.61
CA GLY A 321 -7.28 -20.73 -1.72
C GLY A 321 -8.60 -20.24 -2.34
N VAL A 322 -9.57 -19.90 -1.50
CA VAL A 322 -10.85 -19.34 -1.94
C VAL A 322 -10.65 -17.89 -2.38
N ILE A 323 -10.90 -17.61 -3.66
CA ILE A 323 -10.96 -16.24 -4.20
C ILE A 323 -12.33 -15.66 -3.85
N GLN A 324 -12.34 -14.66 -2.97
CA GLN A 324 -13.59 -14.04 -2.49
C GLN A 324 -13.97 -12.81 -3.30
N THR A 325 -12.97 -12.07 -3.80
CA THR A 325 -13.21 -10.80 -4.48
C THR A 325 -13.65 -10.99 -5.93
N SER A 326 -14.80 -10.41 -6.28
CA SER A 326 -15.38 -10.38 -7.63
C SER A 326 -15.51 -8.95 -8.11
N TYR A 327 -15.14 -8.70 -9.37
CA TYR A 327 -15.16 -7.38 -9.98
C TYR A 327 -16.05 -7.35 -11.23
N GLU A 328 -17.06 -6.47 -11.23
CA GLU A 328 -17.92 -6.22 -12.39
C GLU A 328 -17.19 -5.43 -13.51
N ALA A 329 -16.18 -4.65 -13.14
CA ALA A 329 -15.32 -3.89 -14.04
C ALA A 329 -13.86 -3.97 -13.56
N THR A 330 -12.90 -3.69 -14.44
CA THR A 330 -11.48 -3.69 -14.06
C THR A 330 -11.25 -2.78 -12.84
N PRO A 331 -10.74 -3.32 -11.72
CA PRO A 331 -10.58 -2.55 -10.50
C PRO A 331 -9.50 -1.48 -10.68
N LEU A 332 -9.74 -0.30 -10.13
CA LEU A 332 -8.71 0.71 -10.00
C LEU A 332 -7.86 0.41 -8.75
N PRO A 333 -6.53 0.65 -8.79
CA PRO A 333 -5.72 0.49 -7.61
C PRO A 333 -6.16 1.48 -6.51
N PRO A 334 -5.94 1.13 -5.23
CA PRO A 334 -6.37 1.97 -4.12
C PRO A 334 -5.67 3.34 -4.15
N GLN A 335 -6.42 4.36 -3.77
CA GLN A 335 -5.97 5.73 -3.60
C GLN A 335 -5.76 6.08 -2.13
N ARG A 336 -5.29 7.30 -1.86
CA ARG A 336 -5.21 7.83 -0.49
C ARG A 336 -6.59 8.12 0.08
N TYR A 337 -6.64 8.22 1.40
CA TYR A 337 -7.82 8.68 2.12
C TYR A 337 -8.04 10.19 1.98
N GLY A 338 -9.27 10.62 2.23
CA GLY A 338 -9.71 12.00 2.13
C GLY A 338 -10.01 12.45 0.70
N THR A 339 -10.66 13.61 0.58
CA THR A 339 -11.12 14.15 -0.70
C THR A 339 -9.99 14.29 -1.73
N LEU A 340 -8.81 14.75 -1.31
CA LEU A 340 -7.65 14.92 -2.20
C LEU A 340 -6.97 13.60 -2.61
N GLY A 341 -7.41 12.46 -2.07
CA GLY A 341 -6.94 11.15 -2.52
C GLY A 341 -7.47 10.76 -3.90
N THR A 342 -8.63 11.30 -4.29
CA THR A 342 -9.24 11.09 -5.62
C THR A 342 -9.46 12.40 -6.38
N ASN A 343 -9.45 13.53 -5.67
CA ASN A 343 -9.62 14.86 -6.25
C ASN A 343 -8.30 15.64 -6.22
N ALA A 344 -8.29 16.76 -6.92
CA ALA A 344 -7.23 17.74 -6.88
C ALA A 344 -7.80 19.14 -6.77
N ARG A 345 -7.03 20.03 -6.14
CA ARG A 345 -7.34 21.45 -6.01
C ARG A 345 -6.42 22.27 -6.91
N VAL A 346 -6.98 23.24 -7.63
CA VAL A 346 -6.21 24.17 -8.45
C VAL A 346 -5.40 25.10 -7.57
N VAL A 347 -4.07 25.10 -7.72
CA VAL A 347 -3.15 25.98 -6.98
C VAL A 347 -2.47 27.03 -7.85
N ALA A 348 -2.74 27.03 -9.15
CA ALA A 348 -2.23 28.05 -10.06
C ALA A 348 -2.96 29.40 -9.82
N PRO A 349 -2.25 30.50 -9.45
CA PRO A 349 -2.89 31.78 -9.16
C PRO A 349 -3.62 32.40 -10.36
N ALA A 350 -3.17 32.11 -11.58
CA ALA A 350 -3.80 32.56 -12.81
C ALA A 350 -4.96 31.66 -13.28
N GLY A 351 -5.31 30.63 -12.50
CA GLY A 351 -6.23 29.58 -12.90
C GLY A 351 -5.58 28.48 -13.74
N LEU A 352 -6.34 27.43 -14.01
CA LEU A 352 -5.91 26.23 -14.73
C LEU A 352 -6.76 26.02 -15.98
N ASN A 353 -6.10 25.97 -17.14
CA ASN A 353 -6.75 25.58 -18.38
C ASN A 353 -6.96 24.07 -18.42
N VAL A 354 -8.22 23.66 -18.58
CA VAL A 354 -8.62 22.30 -18.94
C VAL A 354 -8.71 22.23 -20.46
N ARG A 355 -8.04 21.26 -21.06
CA ARG A 355 -7.83 21.16 -22.50
C ARG A 355 -8.39 19.89 -23.10
N GLU A 356 -8.53 19.87 -24.42
CA GLU A 356 -9.02 18.71 -25.17
C GLU A 356 -8.07 17.50 -25.12
N ALA A 357 -6.76 17.72 -24.97
CA ALA A 357 -5.74 16.67 -24.93
C ALA A 357 -4.53 17.11 -24.07
N PRO A 358 -3.66 16.16 -23.64
CA PRO A 358 -2.66 16.39 -22.59
C PRO A 358 -1.40 17.13 -23.04
N ASP A 359 -1.57 18.30 -23.65
CA ASP A 359 -0.50 19.22 -24.03
C ASP A 359 -0.99 20.68 -24.06
N VAL A 360 -0.08 21.63 -23.88
CA VAL A 360 -0.38 23.07 -23.92
C VAL A 360 -0.83 23.57 -25.30
N GLN A 361 -0.58 22.82 -26.37
CA GLN A 361 -0.96 23.20 -27.73
C GLN A 361 -2.43 22.89 -28.08
N PHE A 362 -3.09 22.00 -27.33
CA PHE A 362 -4.49 21.65 -27.59
C PHE A 362 -5.47 22.72 -27.08
N GLY A 363 -6.66 22.78 -27.67
CA GLY A 363 -7.68 23.79 -27.34
C GLY A 363 -8.06 23.79 -25.86
N THR A 364 -8.24 24.99 -25.29
CA THR A 364 -8.79 25.14 -23.93
C THR A 364 -10.31 25.00 -23.99
N ILE A 365 -10.86 24.08 -23.20
CA ILE A 365 -12.30 23.89 -23.00
C ILE A 365 -12.82 24.92 -22.00
N VAL A 366 -12.13 25.03 -20.85
CA VAL A 366 -12.48 25.95 -19.76
C VAL A 366 -11.23 26.34 -18.97
N THR A 367 -11.27 27.49 -18.32
CA THR A 367 -10.26 27.91 -17.33
C THR A 367 -10.88 27.88 -15.95
N LEU A 368 -10.33 27.05 -15.06
CA LEU A 368 -10.77 26.93 -13.67
C LEU A 368 -10.07 27.96 -12.80
N PRO A 369 -10.78 28.71 -11.93
CA PRO A 369 -10.15 29.61 -10.99
C PRO A 369 -9.30 28.88 -9.94
N LEU A 370 -8.43 29.62 -9.26
CA LEU A 370 -7.72 29.15 -8.06
C LEU A 370 -8.73 28.53 -7.07
N ASP A 371 -8.29 27.47 -6.37
CA ASP A 371 -9.07 26.71 -5.39
C ASP A 371 -10.24 25.88 -5.96
N SER A 372 -10.43 25.83 -7.28
CA SER A 372 -11.39 24.91 -7.88
C SER A 372 -11.00 23.46 -7.59
N GLU A 373 -11.99 22.64 -7.25
CA GLU A 373 -11.82 21.20 -7.10
C GLU A 373 -12.19 20.44 -8.38
N VAL A 374 -11.41 19.41 -8.68
CA VAL A 374 -11.64 18.52 -9.82
C VAL A 374 -11.45 17.06 -9.39
N THR A 375 -12.23 16.14 -9.96
CA THR A 375 -12.02 14.70 -9.78
C THR A 375 -10.99 14.19 -10.78
N LEU A 376 -10.03 13.38 -10.31
CA LEU A 376 -9.01 12.77 -11.16
C LEU A 376 -9.57 11.48 -11.79
N LEU A 377 -9.46 11.35 -13.11
CA LEU A 377 -10.00 10.20 -13.84
C LEU A 377 -8.91 9.29 -14.41
N ALA A 378 -7.87 9.87 -15.01
CA ALA A 378 -6.82 9.14 -15.72
C ALA A 378 -5.53 9.97 -15.79
N ARG A 379 -4.43 9.33 -16.19
CA ARG A 379 -3.16 9.99 -16.52
C ARG A 379 -2.82 9.88 -18.00
N SER A 380 -2.05 10.82 -18.49
CA SER A 380 -1.62 10.86 -19.88
C SER A 380 -0.61 9.74 -20.18
N PRO A 381 -0.64 9.16 -21.39
CA PRO A 381 0.34 8.15 -21.81
C PRO A 381 1.73 8.73 -22.08
N TYR A 382 1.87 10.06 -22.25
CA TYR A 382 3.12 10.67 -22.73
C TYR A 382 3.55 11.98 -22.05
N SER A 383 2.75 12.54 -21.12
CA SER A 383 3.06 13.84 -20.50
C SER A 383 2.57 13.88 -19.04
N PRO A 384 3.08 14.81 -18.20
CA PRO A 384 2.63 14.98 -16.81
C PRO A 384 1.28 15.73 -16.73
N TRP A 385 0.28 15.18 -17.41
CA TRP A 385 -1.09 15.68 -17.45
C TRP A 385 -2.05 14.61 -16.95
N VAL A 386 -3.13 15.07 -16.35
CA VAL A 386 -4.20 14.21 -15.81
C VAL A 386 -5.53 14.59 -16.45
N LYS A 387 -6.36 13.58 -16.72
CA LYS A 387 -7.74 13.77 -17.13
C LYS A 387 -8.56 14.07 -15.89
N VAL A 388 -9.32 15.15 -15.94
CA VAL A 388 -10.07 15.67 -14.80
C VAL A 388 -11.53 15.87 -15.17
N GLN A 389 -12.40 15.78 -14.18
CA GLN A 389 -13.81 16.13 -14.29
C GLN A 389 -14.19 17.25 -13.32
N THR A 390 -14.99 18.19 -13.78
CA THR A 390 -15.61 19.24 -12.95
C THR A 390 -16.99 19.57 -13.49
N GLY A 391 -18.04 19.27 -12.71
CA GLY A 391 -19.41 19.24 -13.22
C GLY A 391 -19.54 18.30 -14.43
N ASP A 392 -20.05 18.83 -15.53
CA ASP A 392 -20.20 18.11 -16.81
C ASP A 392 -18.97 18.22 -17.73
N VAL A 393 -17.94 18.97 -17.32
CA VAL A 393 -16.73 19.17 -18.13
C VAL A 393 -15.72 18.09 -17.82
N VAL A 394 -15.26 17.39 -18.86
CA VAL A 394 -14.15 16.44 -18.81
C VAL A 394 -13.06 16.91 -19.76
N GLY A 395 -11.81 16.94 -19.29
CA GLY A 395 -10.67 17.31 -20.13
C GLY A 395 -9.34 17.11 -19.41
N TRP A 396 -8.27 17.65 -19.97
CA TRP A 396 -6.90 17.44 -19.51
C TRP A 396 -6.34 18.67 -18.81
N ALA A 397 -5.74 18.46 -17.65
CA ALA A 397 -5.11 19.50 -16.84
C ALA A 397 -3.64 19.17 -16.56
N ALA A 398 -2.79 20.21 -16.54
CA ALA A 398 -1.38 20.05 -16.20
C ALA A 398 -1.22 19.71 -14.71
N LEU A 399 -0.55 18.59 -14.40
CA LEU A 399 -0.44 18.09 -13.02
C LEU A 399 0.25 19.09 -12.08
N ILE A 400 1.23 19.86 -12.59
CA ILE A 400 1.98 20.84 -11.81
C ILE A 400 1.12 21.99 -11.26
N ALA A 401 -0.08 22.21 -11.81
CA ALA A 401 -1.01 23.26 -11.38
C ALA A 401 -2.03 22.76 -10.33
N LEU A 402 -1.86 21.51 -9.87
CA LEU A 402 -2.79 20.83 -8.99
C LEU A 402 -2.11 20.42 -7.68
N GLU A 403 -2.81 20.60 -6.57
CA GLU A 403 -2.51 20.00 -5.27
C GLU A 403 -3.38 18.76 -5.10
N THR A 404 -2.77 17.62 -4.82
CA THR A 404 -3.47 16.34 -4.61
C THR A 404 -2.60 15.39 -3.81
N SER A 405 -3.24 14.49 -3.05
CA SER A 405 -2.58 13.36 -2.39
C SER A 405 -2.73 12.06 -3.19
N ALA A 406 -3.49 12.06 -4.30
CA ALA A 406 -3.69 10.91 -5.15
C ALA A 406 -2.38 10.28 -5.62
N VAL A 407 -2.37 8.95 -5.72
CA VAL A 407 -1.27 8.19 -6.30
C VAL A 407 -1.37 8.28 -7.81
N ILE A 408 -0.79 9.34 -8.40
CA ILE A 408 -0.93 9.61 -9.84
C ILE A 408 -0.51 8.42 -10.70
N SER A 409 0.54 7.68 -10.33
CA SER A 409 1.00 6.51 -11.08
C SER A 409 -0.01 5.37 -11.14
N SER A 410 -0.97 5.32 -10.22
CA SER A 410 -2.01 4.30 -10.18
C SER A 410 -3.31 4.71 -10.89
N LEU A 411 -3.43 5.95 -11.34
CA LEU A 411 -4.50 6.35 -12.25
C LEU A 411 -4.39 5.56 -13.57
N PRO A 412 -5.54 5.14 -14.16
CA PRO A 412 -5.53 4.46 -15.43
C PRO A 412 -4.92 5.37 -16.51
N ILE A 413 -4.25 4.76 -17.49
CA ILE A 413 -3.75 5.51 -18.64
C ILE A 413 -4.87 5.60 -19.67
N ASP A 414 -5.19 6.81 -20.11
CA ASP A 414 -6.14 7.02 -21.21
C ASP A 414 -5.37 7.14 -22.53
N TYR A 415 -5.47 6.11 -23.36
CA TYR A 415 -4.83 6.06 -24.68
C TYR A 415 -5.67 6.71 -25.78
N ASP A 416 -6.92 7.12 -25.49
CA ASP A 416 -7.78 7.83 -26.44
C ASP A 416 -7.43 9.32 -26.49
N VAL A 417 -6.18 9.59 -26.86
CA VAL A 417 -5.63 10.94 -27.02
C VAL A 417 -4.83 11.03 -28.32
N PRO A 418 -4.83 12.21 -28.99
CA PRO A 418 -3.94 12.46 -30.12
C PRO A 418 -2.46 12.25 -29.71
N PRO A 419 -1.56 11.89 -30.64
CA PRO A 419 -0.13 11.81 -30.36
C PRO A 419 0.41 13.16 -29.89
N PRO A 420 1.54 13.17 -29.16
CA PRO A 420 2.16 14.41 -28.71
C PRO A 420 2.47 15.29 -29.93
N PRO A 421 2.23 16.61 -29.86
CA PRO A 421 2.55 17.49 -30.96
C PRO A 421 4.05 17.45 -31.29
N GLU A 422 4.40 17.54 -32.57
CA GLU A 422 5.80 17.56 -32.98
C GLU A 422 6.52 18.78 -32.35
N PRO A 423 7.78 18.64 -31.89
CA PRO A 423 8.57 19.78 -31.46
C PRO A 423 8.55 20.84 -32.56
N THR A 424 8.34 22.10 -32.20
CA THR A 424 8.46 23.21 -33.15
C THR A 424 9.85 23.14 -33.78
N ARG A 425 9.91 22.81 -35.09
CA ARG A 425 11.18 22.76 -35.82
C ARG A 425 11.87 24.10 -35.67
N ILE A 426 13.10 24.11 -35.16
CA ILE A 426 13.93 25.31 -35.09
C ILE A 426 14.09 25.83 -36.53
N PRO A 427 13.63 27.05 -36.83
CA PRO A 427 13.84 27.64 -38.15
C PRO A 427 15.35 27.74 -38.43
N GLY A 428 15.84 27.02 -39.45
CA GLY A 428 17.25 27.06 -39.86
C GLY A 428 18.03 25.73 -39.77
N SER A 429 17.44 24.64 -39.27
CA SER A 429 18.12 23.32 -39.18
C SER A 429 18.12 22.52 -40.50
N PHE A 430 17.85 23.18 -41.63
CA PHE A 430 18.15 22.61 -42.94
C PHE A 430 19.52 23.12 -43.36
N GLY A 431 20.41 22.18 -43.69
CA GLY A 431 21.71 22.46 -44.27
C GLY A 431 21.57 23.24 -45.57
N ASN A 432 21.54 24.55 -45.47
CA ASN A 432 21.96 25.41 -46.55
C ASN A 432 23.49 25.37 -46.51
N ALA A 433 24.08 24.54 -47.35
CA ALA A 433 25.45 24.75 -47.78
C ALA A 433 25.54 26.22 -48.23
N PHE A 434 26.28 27.04 -47.48
CA PHE A 434 26.70 28.33 -47.99
C PHE A 434 27.39 28.06 -49.34
N PRO A 435 26.94 28.67 -50.45
CA PRO A 435 27.69 28.61 -51.70
C PRO A 435 29.09 29.13 -51.42
N ASP A 436 30.11 28.32 -51.70
CA ASP A 436 31.50 28.77 -51.63
C ASP A 436 31.67 29.96 -52.59
N PRO A 437 32.01 31.16 -52.10
CA PRO A 437 32.20 32.33 -52.95
C PRO A 437 33.42 32.23 -53.87
N ARG A 438 34.14 31.09 -53.89
CA ARG A 438 35.29 30.86 -54.77
C ARG A 438 35.01 30.03 -56.02
N ASN A 439 33.78 29.54 -56.24
CA ASN A 439 33.48 28.78 -57.45
C ASN A 439 32.80 29.66 -58.51
N ASN A 440 33.62 30.47 -59.17
CA ASN A 440 33.28 31.12 -60.43
C ASN A 440 33.77 30.20 -61.56
N ASN A 441 32.87 29.38 -62.11
CA ASN A 441 33.02 28.73 -63.41
C ASN A 441 31.66 28.56 -64.08
#